data_AF-A0A814EEL2-F1
#
_entry.id   AF-A0A814EEL2-F1
#
_cell.length_a   1.000
_cell.length_b   1.000
_cell.length_c   1.000
_cell.angle_alpha   90.00
_cell.angle_beta   90.00
_cell.angle_gamma   90.00
#
_symmetry.space_group_name_H-M   'P 1'
#
loop_
_entity.id
_entity.type
_entity.pdbx_description
1 polymer ?
#
loop_
_entity_poly.entity_id
_entity_poly.type
_entity_poly.pdbx_seq_one_letter_code
_entity_poly.pdbx_strand_id
1 'polypeptide(L)' 'MQKEVYVNRAAIEELKRNINNSDIVKEDDVIWQLERHLDRHELETVLHDEHISFKALEIDLLIEINNS' A
#
# COMPACT_ATOMS: atom_id res chain seq x y z
N MET A 1 -5.10 -0.88 20.88
CA MET A 1 -6.44 -0.33 21.15
C MET A 1 -7.22 -0.36 19.84
N GLN A 2 -8.35 -1.06 19.79
CA GLN A 2 -9.21 -1.08 18.60
C GLN A 2 -10.10 0.16 18.58
N LYS A 3 -10.16 0.84 17.42
CA LYS A 3 -10.98 2.03 17.20
C LYS A 3 -11.64 1.92 15.83
N GLU A 4 -12.92 2.25 15.80
CA GLU A 4 -13.74 2.26 14.58
C GLU A 4 -14.50 3.58 14.54
N VAL A 5 -14.50 4.24 13.37
CA VAL A 5 -15.13 5.56 13.19
C VAL A 5 -15.79 5.63 11.82
N TYR A 6 -16.85 6.42 11.71
CA TYR A 6 -17.42 6.81 10.43
C TYR A 6 -16.71 8.06 9.93
N VAL A 7 -16.39 8.09 8.64
CA VAL A 7 -15.75 9.23 7.99
C VAL A 7 -16.71 9.92 7.04
N ASN A 8 -16.50 11.23 6.85
CA ASN A 8 -17.24 11.96 5.84
C ASN A 8 -16.84 11.48 4.44
N ARG A 9 -17.76 11.57 3.48
CA ARG A 9 -17.50 11.25 2.08
C ARG A 9 -16.26 11.97 1.52
N ALA A 10 -16.02 13.22 1.91
CA ALA A 10 -14.83 13.96 1.50
C ALA A 10 -13.53 13.20 1.80
N ALA A 11 -13.41 12.56 2.97
CA ALA A 11 -12.22 11.78 3.32
C ALA A 11 -12.02 10.57 2.38
N ILE A 12 -13.12 9.93 1.96
CA ILE A 12 -13.07 8.81 1.01
C ILE A 12 -12.67 9.29 -0.38
N GLU A 13 -13.21 10.41 -0.87
CA GLU A 13 -12.85 10.94 -2.20
C GLU A 13 -11.39 11.40 -2.25
N GLU A 14 -10.88 12.01 -1.17
CA GLU A 14 -9.46 12.37 -1.05
C GLU A 14 -8.55 11.14 -1.06
N LEU A 15 -8.94 10.06 -0.36
CA LEU A 15 -8.20 8.81 -0.37
C LEU A 15 -8.13 8.20 -1.78
N LYS A 16 -9.25 8.17 -2.50
CA LYS A 16 -9.29 7.72 -3.91
C LYS A 16 -8.40 8.58 -4.80
N ARG A 17 -8.43 9.91 -4.62
CA ARG A 17 -7.55 10.81 -5.37
C ARG A 17 -6.08 10.51 -5.11
N ASN A 18 -5.70 10.23 -3.86
CA ASN A 18 -4.32 9.88 -3.53
C ASN A 18 -3.87 8.57 -4.20
N ILE A 19 -4.73 7.55 -4.22
CA ILE A 19 -4.47 6.27 -4.90
C ILE A 19 -4.29 6.49 -6.41
N ASN A 20 -5.16 7.29 -7.04
CA ASN A 20 -5.04 7.60 -8.47
C ASN A 20 -3.76 8.39 -8.78
N ASN A 21 -3.40 9.35 -7.91
CA ASN A 21 -2.23 10.21 -8.12
C ASN A 21 -0.89 9.48 -7.90
N SER A 22 -0.87 8.39 -7.13
CA SER A 22 0.36 7.64 -6.86
C SER A 22 0.72 6.65 -7.97
N ASP A 23 -0.17 6.42 -8.94
CA ASP A 23 -0.03 5.40 -9.99
C ASP A 23 0.19 3.97 -9.47
N ILE A 24 -0.02 3.74 -8.16
CA ILE A 24 0.32 2.50 -7.44
C ILE A 24 -0.39 1.26 -8.01
N VAL A 25 -1.56 1.44 -8.63
CA VAL A 25 -2.33 0.36 -9.27
C VAL A 25 -1.65 -0.22 -10.53
N LYS A 26 -0.64 0.47 -11.07
CA LYS A 26 0.16 0.03 -12.23
C LYS A 26 1.44 -0.70 -11.83
N GLU A 27 1.76 -0.73 -10.54
CA GLU A 27 2.96 -1.36 -9.99
C GLU A 27 2.72 -2.85 -9.71
N ASP A 28 3.81 -3.60 -9.51
CA ASP A 28 3.77 -5.03 -9.18
C ASP A 28 4.86 -5.33 -8.13
N ASP A 29 4.50 -6.07 -7.07
CA ASP A 29 5.38 -6.42 -5.96
C ASP A 29 6.23 -7.68 -6.22
N VAL A 30 6.13 -8.31 -7.40
CA VAL A 30 6.86 -9.54 -7.76
C VAL A 30 8.38 -9.45 -7.55
N ILE A 31 8.98 -8.26 -7.71
CA ILE A 31 10.43 -8.06 -7.53
C ILE A 31 10.82 -7.67 -6.09
N TRP A 32 9.85 -7.37 -5.22
CA TRP A 32 10.12 -7.04 -3.83
C TRP A 32 10.44 -8.35 -3.09
N GLN A 33 11.73 -8.60 -2.86
CA GLN A 33 12.20 -9.86 -2.29
C GLN A 33 11.58 -10.09 -0.90
N LEU A 34 10.85 -11.19 -0.74
CA LEU A 34 10.19 -11.54 0.52
C LEU A 34 10.92 -12.68 1.23
N GLU A 35 11.63 -12.35 2.31
CA GLU A 35 12.12 -13.37 3.24
C GLU A 35 11.02 -13.81 4.21
N ARG A 36 10.92 -15.12 4.46
CA ARG A 36 9.79 -15.70 5.23
C ARG A 36 9.72 -15.24 6.68
N HIS A 37 10.83 -14.79 7.26
CA HIS A 37 10.99 -14.55 8.70
C HIS A 37 10.96 -13.08 9.11
N LEU A 38 10.90 -12.16 8.15
CA LEU A 38 10.89 -10.73 8.40
C LEU A 38 9.46 -10.21 8.47
N ASP A 39 9.30 -9.11 9.21
CA ASP A 39 8.06 -8.36 9.31
C ASP A 39 7.69 -7.75 7.95
N ARG A 40 6.39 -7.59 7.72
CA ARG A 40 5.83 -7.25 6.41
C ARG A 40 4.85 -6.10 6.49
N HIS A 41 4.92 -5.23 5.49
CA HIS A 41 3.87 -4.28 5.18
C HIS A 41 2.95 -4.88 4.11
N GLU A 42 1.64 -4.79 4.34
CA GLU A 42 0.63 -5.22 3.38
C GLU A 42 -0.19 -4.02 2.94
N LEU A 43 -0.40 -3.88 1.64
CA LEU A 43 -1.25 -2.85 1.04
C LEU A 43 -2.24 -3.53 0.11
N GLU A 44 -3.53 -3.36 0.39
CA GLU A 44 -4.60 -3.85 -0.48
C GLU A 44 -5.57 -2.71 -0.79
N THR A 45 -5.91 -2.55 -2.06
CA THR A 45 -6.95 -1.60 -2.46
C THR A 45 -7.73 -2.10 -3.65
N VAL A 46 -9.04 -1.79 -3.64
CA VAL A 46 -9.95 -2.01 -4.75
C VAL A 46 -10.51 -0.65 -5.12
N LEU A 47 -10.28 -0.22 -6.36
CA LEU A 47 -10.73 1.06 -6.86
C LEU A 47 -11.22 0.89 -8.30
N HIS A 48 -12.50 1.19 -8.54
CA HIS A 48 -13.18 0.87 -9.80
C HIS A 48 -13.10 -0.63 -10.12
N ASP A 49 -12.50 -1.01 -11.24
CA ASP A 49 -12.30 -2.39 -11.70
C ASP A 49 -10.85 -2.85 -11.53
N GLU A 50 -10.03 -2.10 -10.78
CA GLU A 50 -8.64 -2.42 -10.48
C GLU A 50 -8.50 -2.92 -9.04
N HIS A 51 -7.73 -3.99 -8.85
CA HIS A 51 -7.40 -4.57 -7.55
C HIS A 51 -5.90 -4.86 -7.49
N ILE A 52 -5.27 -4.35 -6.43
CA ILE A 52 -3.89 -4.70 -6.08
C ILE A 52 -3.85 -5.25 -4.66
N SER A 53 -2.91 -6.15 -4.42
CA SER A 53 -2.59 -6.70 -3.11
C SER A 53 -1.09 -6.92 -3.05
N PHE A 54 -0.40 -6.05 -2.33
CA PHE A 54 1.06 -6.05 -2.24
C PHE A 54 1.54 -6.50 -0.87
N LYS A 55 2.71 -7.14 -0.87
CA LYS A 55 3.48 -7.50 0.31
C LYS A 55 4.91 -7.04 0.12
N ALA A 56 5.36 -6.19 1.04
CA ALA A 56 6.75 -5.77 1.14
C ALA A 56 7.32 -6.19 2.49
N LEU A 57 8.64 -6.28 2.58
CA LEU A 57 9.31 -6.26 3.88
C LEU A 57 9.03 -4.93 4.59
N GLU A 58 9.16 -4.91 5.92
CA GLU A 58 9.21 -3.66 6.66
C GLU A 58 10.31 -2.75 6.06
N ILE A 59 9.96 -1.47 5.88
CA ILE A 59 10.86 -0.46 5.32
C ILE A 59 11.08 0.58 6.41
N ASP A 60 12.28 0.57 6.99
CA ASP A 60 12.64 1.45 8.09
C ASP A 60 13.28 2.74 7.57
N LEU A 61 14.03 2.64 6.47
CA LEU A 61 14.82 3.74 5.94
C LEU A 61 14.73 3.81 4.42
N LEU A 62 14.73 5.03 3.88
CA LEU A 62 14.76 5.26 2.44
C LEU A 62 15.95 4.60 1.73
N ILE A 63 17.07 4.42 2.43
CA ILE A 63 18.28 3.77 1.87
C ILE A 63 18.02 2.31 1.51
N GLU A 64 17.08 1.64 2.17
CA GLU A 64 16.72 0.24 1.88
C GLU A 64 16.06 0.14 0.51
N ILE A 65 15.15 1.07 0.19
CA ILE A 65 14.52 1.17 -1.13
C ILE A 65 15.57 1.41 -2.23
N ASN A 66 16.54 2.28 -1.98
CA ASN A 66 17.58 2.59 -2.97
C ASN A 66 18.52 1.42 -3.27
N ASN A 67 18.57 0.41 -2.39
CA ASN A 67 19.43 -0.76 -2.51
C ASN A 67 18.66 -2.05 -2.87
N SER A 68 17.35 -1.96 -3.08
CA SER A 68 16.46 -3.06 -3.47
C SER A 68 16.60 -3.46 -4.94
#